data_AF-A0A853EIL9-F1
#
_entry.id   AF-A0A853EIL9-F1
#
_cell.length_a   1.000
_cell.length_b   1.000
_cell.length_c   1.000
_cell.angle_alpha   90.00
_cell.angle_beta   90.00
_cell.angle_gamma   90.00
#
_symmetry.space_group_name_H-M   'P 1'
#
loop_
_entity.id
_entity.type
_entity.pdbx_description
1 polymer ?
#
loop_
_entity_poly.entity_id
_entity_poly.type
_entity_poly.pdbx_seq_one_letter_code
_entity_poly.pdbx_strand_id
1 'polypeptide(L)'
;MVPRPALRSPRRLAVVVLAAISLVLMPMGLAVADERSDAVEDQQDAQRRQQELVASLEGVSAELGQAYIDLQNAQSNLTTAEADLSAAQTTLAEKEREQEIASERLDTATENLSTIQQEAAASESTASTNTESVAEIVVATYQGDNTVSSWTYVLASQDVTELNQRASAMEIGSGVQEAVLAQAEAERARNANREARQNAATQRVSTLKDEADAAEKAAQQAKDTAQTKRDEVAQAAATAQSATTTLEERKADLEAQQAQAAADEEAAAATIAKIDEANRGTSAPAPAAASDLGGGSIGHPIAGPLTVASPFGYRIHPITGESRLHAGVDLVASTGTPQYAGVDGTVTTFSNSSCGNGVFVNGGIIDGQSVILAYCHLSQHSVPDGATVSRGDTIGLTGMTGGATGPHVHFEVIVNGSEIDPMSLSGF
;
A
#
# COMPACT_ATOMS: atom_id res chain seq x y z
N MET A 1 44.21 -10.14 -74.78
CA MET A 1 45.55 -10.27 -74.16
C MET A 1 45.34 -10.91 -72.81
N VAL A 2 45.25 -12.23 -72.79
CA VAL A 2 46.34 -13.22 -72.64
C VAL A 2 46.51 -13.58 -71.16
N PRO A 3 46.54 -14.88 -70.83
CA PRO A 3 45.96 -15.42 -69.60
C PRO A 3 46.93 -16.29 -68.76
N ARG A 4 46.44 -16.78 -67.61
CA ARG A 4 46.76 -18.10 -66.98
C ARG A 4 48.21 -18.29 -66.44
N PRO A 5 48.50 -19.33 -65.61
CA PRO A 5 47.73 -20.55 -65.39
C PRO A 5 47.54 -21.03 -63.94
N ALA A 6 46.50 -21.85 -63.81
CA ALA A 6 46.29 -22.85 -62.77
C ALA A 6 47.28 -24.03 -62.91
N LEU A 7 47.56 -24.73 -61.81
CA LEU A 7 47.98 -26.13 -61.85
C LEU A 7 47.08 -26.97 -60.93
N ARG A 8 46.47 -27.97 -61.57
CA ARG A 8 45.66 -29.05 -61.03
C ARG A 8 46.57 -30.16 -60.46
N SER A 9 46.13 -30.79 -59.35
CA SER A 9 46.04 -32.24 -58.98
C SER A 9 46.96 -33.26 -59.71
N PRO A 10 47.38 -34.43 -59.14
CA PRO A 10 46.41 -35.42 -58.59
C PRO A 10 46.89 -36.54 -57.60
N ARG A 11 45.86 -37.19 -57.01
CA ARG A 11 45.68 -38.65 -56.76
C ARG A 11 46.49 -39.44 -55.70
N ARG A 12 45.69 -39.92 -54.72
CA ARG A 12 45.45 -41.33 -54.27
C ARG A 12 46.64 -42.13 -53.72
N LEU A 13 46.50 -42.60 -52.47
CA LEU A 13 46.45 -44.04 -52.17
C LEU A 13 45.77 -44.30 -50.82
N ALA A 14 44.92 -45.33 -50.78
CA ALA A 14 44.28 -45.86 -49.59
C ALA A 14 45.19 -46.90 -48.93
N VAL A 15 45.18 -46.96 -47.59
CA VAL A 15 45.53 -48.18 -46.85
C VAL A 15 44.49 -48.36 -45.73
N VAL A 16 43.84 -49.51 -45.80
CA VAL A 16 42.92 -50.10 -44.83
C VAL A 16 43.73 -50.66 -43.67
N VAL A 17 43.34 -50.34 -42.43
CA VAL A 17 43.61 -51.21 -41.27
C VAL A 17 42.31 -51.36 -40.49
N LEU A 18 41.76 -52.57 -40.58
CA LEU A 18 40.73 -53.11 -39.70
C LEU A 18 41.32 -53.30 -38.30
N ALA A 19 40.68 -52.72 -37.29
CA ALA A 19 40.72 -53.23 -35.93
C ALA A 19 39.33 -53.01 -35.31
N ALA A 20 38.54 -54.08 -35.33
CA ALA A 20 37.40 -54.25 -34.43
C ALA A 20 37.93 -54.30 -32.99
N ILE A 21 37.13 -53.81 -32.02
CA ILE A 21 36.89 -54.42 -30.70
C ILE A 21 36.12 -53.41 -29.81
N SER A 22 34.97 -53.90 -29.32
CA SER A 22 34.24 -53.48 -28.12
C SER A 22 33.49 -52.15 -28.11
N LEU A 23 32.21 -52.27 -28.46
CA LEU A 23 31.13 -51.44 -27.93
C LEU A 23 31.14 -51.56 -26.39
N VAL A 24 31.67 -50.56 -25.68
CA VAL A 24 31.43 -50.41 -24.25
C VAL A 24 30.07 -49.73 -24.11
N LEU A 25 29.04 -50.53 -23.82
CA LEU A 25 27.78 -50.03 -23.30
C LEU A 25 28.10 -49.48 -21.90
N MET A 26 28.24 -48.16 -21.77
CA MET A 26 28.27 -47.49 -20.47
C MET A 26 26.90 -47.64 -19.79
N PRO A 27 26.84 -47.86 -18.48
CA PRO A 27 25.57 -47.99 -17.77
C PRO A 27 24.91 -46.62 -17.69
N MET A 28 23.73 -46.47 -18.31
CA MET A 28 22.87 -45.28 -18.19
C MET A 28 22.25 -45.12 -16.77
N GLY A 29 22.63 -45.94 -15.79
CA GLY A 29 22.00 -45.96 -14.46
C GLY A 29 22.45 -44.87 -13.49
N LEU A 30 23.68 -44.36 -13.59
CA LEU A 30 24.19 -43.34 -12.65
C LEU A 30 23.65 -41.93 -12.93
N ALA A 31 23.38 -41.60 -14.20
CA ALA A 31 22.84 -40.28 -14.56
C ALA A 31 21.37 -40.11 -14.14
N VAL A 32 20.59 -41.20 -14.16
CA VAL A 32 19.15 -41.18 -13.87
C VAL A 32 18.85 -41.08 -12.36
N ALA A 33 19.76 -41.56 -11.50
CA ALA A 33 19.63 -41.44 -10.04
C ALA A 33 19.94 -40.03 -9.53
N ASP A 34 20.95 -39.38 -10.10
CA ASP A 34 21.31 -37.97 -9.84
C ASP A 34 20.15 -37.05 -10.28
N GLU A 35 19.63 -37.27 -11.49
CA GLU A 35 18.45 -36.54 -12.03
C GLU A 35 17.18 -36.71 -11.17
N ARG A 36 16.99 -37.86 -10.51
CA ARG A 36 15.86 -38.06 -9.59
C ARG A 36 16.06 -37.33 -8.27
N SER A 37 17.28 -37.32 -7.74
CA SER A 37 17.61 -36.61 -6.50
C SER A 37 17.40 -35.11 -6.69
N ASP A 38 17.88 -34.57 -7.80
CA ASP A 38 17.68 -33.17 -8.19
C ASP A 38 16.19 -32.83 -8.32
N ALA A 39 15.40 -33.70 -8.98
CA ALA A 39 13.95 -33.48 -9.10
C ALA A 39 13.22 -33.53 -7.75
N VAL A 40 13.68 -34.33 -6.79
CA VAL A 40 13.12 -34.34 -5.42
C VAL A 40 13.47 -33.06 -4.67
N GLU A 41 14.69 -32.56 -4.82
CA GLU A 41 15.10 -31.27 -4.22
C GLU A 41 14.28 -30.11 -4.82
N ASP A 42 14.12 -30.08 -6.14
CA ASP A 42 13.28 -29.10 -6.85
C ASP A 42 11.82 -29.14 -6.36
N GLN A 43 11.26 -30.34 -6.15
CA GLN A 43 9.90 -30.50 -5.60
C GLN A 43 9.78 -29.92 -4.19
N GLN A 44 10.73 -30.22 -3.30
CA GLN A 44 10.72 -29.73 -1.92
C GLN A 44 10.91 -28.21 -1.86
N ASP A 45 11.76 -27.65 -2.72
CA ASP A 45 11.97 -26.22 -2.82
C ASP A 45 10.74 -25.49 -3.37
N ALA A 46 10.06 -26.06 -4.37
CA ALA A 46 8.79 -25.54 -4.87
C ALA A 46 7.71 -25.52 -3.77
N GLN A 47 7.59 -26.60 -2.98
CA GLN A 47 6.66 -26.66 -1.84
C GLN A 47 6.97 -25.61 -0.76
N ARG A 48 8.25 -25.41 -0.44
CA ARG A 48 8.68 -24.38 0.53
C ARG A 48 8.33 -22.97 0.04
N ARG A 49 8.62 -22.67 -1.24
CA ARG A 49 8.26 -21.39 -1.87
C ARG A 49 6.75 -21.17 -1.84
N GLN A 50 5.94 -22.19 -2.10
CA GLN A 50 4.48 -22.05 -1.99
C GLN A 50 4.03 -21.66 -0.59
N GLN A 51 4.58 -22.29 0.46
CA GLN A 51 4.23 -21.95 1.85
C GLN A 51 4.61 -20.50 2.21
N GLU A 52 5.78 -20.04 1.78
CA GLU A 52 6.25 -18.65 1.97
C GLU A 52 5.36 -17.64 1.23
N LEU A 53 4.95 -17.98 0.00
CA LEU A 53 4.07 -17.15 -0.83
C LEU A 53 2.65 -17.07 -0.27
N VAL A 54 2.10 -18.15 0.29
CA VAL A 54 0.80 -18.15 0.98
C VAL A 54 0.81 -17.17 2.16
N ALA A 55 1.83 -17.24 3.02
CA ALA A 55 1.95 -16.30 4.15
C ALA A 55 2.08 -14.84 3.68
N SER A 56 2.84 -14.62 2.59
CA SER A 56 2.99 -13.29 1.99
C SER A 56 1.68 -12.76 1.39
N LEU A 57 0.90 -13.62 0.74
CA LEU A 57 -0.41 -13.29 0.17
C LEU A 57 -1.44 -12.95 1.25
N GLU A 58 -1.43 -13.65 2.38
CA GLU A 58 -2.29 -13.31 3.53
C GLU A 58 -1.96 -11.92 4.07
N GLY A 59 -0.67 -11.60 4.23
CA GLY A 59 -0.21 -10.29 4.66
C GLY A 59 -0.63 -9.17 3.70
N VAL A 60 -0.35 -9.32 2.41
CA VAL A 60 -0.72 -8.32 1.38
C VAL A 60 -2.24 -8.20 1.25
N SER A 61 -2.99 -9.29 1.41
CA SER A 61 -4.46 -9.23 1.38
C SER A 61 -5.05 -8.46 2.55
N ALA A 62 -4.45 -8.58 3.74
CA ALA A 62 -4.85 -7.77 4.90
C ALA A 62 -4.49 -6.28 4.70
N GLU A 63 -3.29 -5.98 4.20
CA GLU A 63 -2.88 -4.61 3.85
C GLU A 63 -3.81 -3.99 2.80
N LEU A 64 -4.18 -4.76 1.76
CA LEU A 64 -5.09 -4.31 0.71
C LEU A 64 -6.49 -4.02 1.24
N GLY A 65 -6.99 -4.85 2.16
CA GLY A 65 -8.27 -4.61 2.84
C GLY A 65 -8.27 -3.28 3.60
N GLN A 66 -7.20 -2.98 4.33
CA GLN A 66 -7.06 -1.69 5.02
C GLN A 66 -6.92 -0.53 4.03
N ALA A 67 -6.15 -0.70 2.95
CA ALA A 67 -5.96 0.33 1.93
C ALA A 67 -7.28 0.75 1.25
N TYR A 68 -8.19 -0.19 0.97
CA TYR A 68 -9.52 0.15 0.45
C TYR A 68 -10.38 0.93 1.45
N ILE A 69 -10.31 0.60 2.74
CA ILE A 69 -11.02 1.34 3.79
C ILE A 69 -10.47 2.78 3.86
N ASP A 70 -9.15 2.93 3.84
CA ASP A 70 -8.49 4.24 3.88
C ASP A 70 -8.83 5.07 2.63
N LEU A 71 -8.83 4.44 1.45
CA LEU A 71 -9.25 5.06 0.19
C LEU A 71 -10.71 5.52 0.24
N GLN A 72 -11.63 4.67 0.72
CA GLN A 72 -13.05 5.02 0.85
C GLN A 72 -13.24 6.20 1.81
N ASN A 73 -12.56 6.18 2.96
CA ASN A 73 -12.60 7.27 3.93
C ASN A 73 -12.04 8.57 3.33
N ALA A 74 -10.92 8.50 2.60
CA ALA A 74 -10.32 9.65 1.95
C ALA A 74 -11.22 10.24 0.86
N GLN A 75 -11.88 9.39 0.06
CA GLN A 75 -12.87 9.82 -0.94
C GLN A 75 -14.09 10.48 -0.30
N SER A 76 -14.62 9.91 0.79
CA SER A 76 -15.73 10.51 1.52
C SER A 76 -15.35 11.89 2.09
N ASN A 77 -14.16 12.00 2.69
CA ASN A 77 -13.65 13.27 3.21
C ASN A 77 -13.45 14.29 2.09
N LEU A 78 -13.03 13.86 0.89
CA LEU A 78 -12.87 14.74 -0.26
C LEU A 78 -14.22 15.33 -0.68
N THR A 79 -15.26 14.51 -0.77
CA THR A 79 -16.63 14.98 -1.07
C THR A 79 -17.12 16.00 -0.04
N THR A 80 -16.85 15.78 1.25
CA THR A 80 -17.18 16.77 2.29
C THR A 80 -16.41 18.07 2.10
N ALA A 81 -15.09 18.00 1.87
CA ALA A 81 -14.26 19.19 1.69
C ALA A 81 -14.63 19.98 0.41
N GLU A 82 -15.06 19.31 -0.66
CA GLU A 82 -15.60 19.95 -1.86
C GLU A 82 -16.91 20.68 -1.59
N ALA A 83 -17.81 20.08 -0.80
CA ALA A 83 -19.05 20.72 -0.37
C ALA A 83 -18.79 21.95 0.51
N ASP A 84 -17.84 21.85 1.45
CA ASP A 84 -17.44 22.96 2.32
C ASP A 84 -16.84 24.12 1.51
N LEU A 85 -15.98 23.83 0.53
CA LEU A 85 -15.44 24.84 -0.38
C LEU A 85 -16.55 25.51 -1.19
N SER A 86 -17.50 24.74 -1.71
CA SER A 86 -18.64 25.28 -2.47
C SER A 86 -19.53 26.19 -1.60
N ALA A 87 -19.77 25.80 -0.35
CA ALA A 87 -20.50 26.61 0.61
C ALA A 87 -19.76 27.92 0.91
N ALA A 88 -18.44 27.86 1.17
CA ALA A 88 -17.63 29.04 1.43
C ALA A 88 -17.56 29.99 0.23
N GLN A 89 -17.49 29.47 -1.00
CA GLN A 89 -17.58 30.28 -2.23
C GLN A 89 -18.93 30.98 -2.35
N THR A 90 -20.02 30.29 -2.00
CA THR A 90 -21.37 30.88 -2.02
C THR A 90 -21.49 32.01 -1.00
N THR A 91 -20.96 31.81 0.21
CA THR A 91 -20.92 32.84 1.24
C THR A 91 -20.07 34.04 0.84
N LEU A 92 -18.90 33.83 0.24
CA LEU A 92 -18.07 34.92 -0.29
C LEU A 92 -18.85 35.75 -1.31
N ALA A 93 -19.47 35.10 -2.30
CA ALA A 93 -20.27 35.79 -3.32
C ALA A 93 -21.48 36.55 -2.72
N GLU A 94 -22.06 36.08 -1.62
CA GLU A 94 -23.08 36.82 -0.86
C GLU A 94 -22.49 38.07 -0.20
N LYS A 95 -21.32 37.96 0.46
CA LYS A 95 -20.68 39.09 1.14
C LYS A 95 -20.11 40.13 0.19
N GLU A 96 -19.60 39.73 -0.97
CA GLU A 96 -19.22 40.67 -2.05
C GLU A 96 -20.42 41.51 -2.50
N ARG A 97 -21.60 40.89 -2.67
CA ARG A 97 -22.84 41.61 -3.03
C ARG A 97 -23.32 42.54 -1.92
N GLU A 98 -23.26 42.12 -0.66
CA GLU A 98 -23.59 42.99 0.48
C GLU A 98 -22.66 44.21 0.55
N GLN A 99 -21.37 44.00 0.30
CA GLN A 99 -20.35 45.04 0.27
C GLN A 99 -20.60 46.04 -0.86
N GLU A 100 -20.93 45.57 -2.06
CA GLU A 100 -21.26 46.41 -3.21
C GLU A 100 -22.49 47.30 -2.91
N ILE A 101 -23.57 46.70 -2.39
CA ILE A 101 -24.78 47.43 -1.99
C ILE A 101 -24.47 48.47 -0.91
N ALA A 102 -23.63 48.15 0.07
CA ALA A 102 -23.23 49.09 1.12
C ALA A 102 -22.39 50.24 0.53
N SER A 103 -21.54 49.97 -0.46
CA SER A 103 -20.75 50.98 -1.17
C SER A 103 -21.64 51.96 -1.91
N GLU A 104 -22.56 51.46 -2.74
CA GLU A 104 -23.49 52.30 -3.52
C GLU A 104 -24.37 53.18 -2.62
N ARG A 105 -24.80 52.64 -1.48
CA ARG A 105 -25.56 53.40 -0.48
C ARG A 105 -24.72 54.51 0.15
N LEU A 106 -23.43 54.26 0.40
CA LEU A 106 -22.54 55.26 0.97
C LEU A 106 -22.30 56.39 -0.02
N ASP A 107 -22.09 56.05 -1.29
CA ASP A 107 -21.94 57.04 -2.37
C ASP A 107 -23.20 57.91 -2.47
N THR A 108 -24.37 57.29 -2.52
CA THR A 108 -25.67 58.01 -2.56
C THR A 108 -25.88 58.88 -1.32
N ALA A 109 -25.54 58.40 -0.13
CA ALA A 109 -25.68 59.16 1.11
C ALA A 109 -24.74 60.37 1.17
N THR A 110 -23.52 60.21 0.63
CA THR A 110 -22.50 61.25 0.53
C THR A 110 -22.88 62.32 -0.50
N GLU A 111 -23.42 61.90 -1.65
CA GLU A 111 -23.94 62.82 -2.67
C GLU A 111 -25.11 63.66 -2.12
N ASN A 112 -26.10 63.01 -1.50
CA ASN A 112 -27.23 63.71 -0.88
C ASN A 112 -26.78 64.71 0.21
N LEU A 113 -25.76 64.34 1.00
CA LEU A 113 -25.19 65.24 2.00
C LEU A 113 -24.57 66.48 1.34
N SER A 114 -23.79 66.29 0.28
CA SER A 114 -23.20 67.39 -0.49
C SER A 114 -24.26 68.32 -1.08
N THR A 115 -25.34 67.77 -1.63
CA THR A 115 -26.47 68.57 -2.14
C THR A 115 -27.12 69.39 -1.03
N ILE A 116 -27.43 68.78 0.12
CA ILE A 116 -28.03 69.49 1.27
C ILE A 116 -27.11 70.61 1.77
N GLN A 117 -25.80 70.38 1.80
CA GLN A 117 -24.82 71.41 2.19
C GLN A 117 -24.77 72.58 1.21
N GLN A 118 -24.85 72.31 -0.09
CA GLN A 118 -24.92 73.37 -1.12
C GLN A 118 -26.21 74.18 -1.02
N GLU A 119 -27.36 73.51 -0.83
CA GLU A 119 -28.65 74.18 -0.62
C GLU A 119 -28.66 75.02 0.66
N ALA A 120 -28.07 74.52 1.74
CA ALA A 120 -27.93 75.22 3.00
C ALA A 120 -27.06 76.48 2.84
N ALA A 121 -25.91 76.37 2.17
CA ALA A 121 -25.01 77.50 1.90
C ALA A 121 -25.66 78.58 1.01
N ALA A 122 -26.40 78.17 -0.02
CA ALA A 122 -27.14 79.09 -0.88
C ALA A 122 -28.27 79.83 -0.10
N SER A 123 -28.98 79.09 0.77
CA SER A 123 -30.02 79.66 1.63
C SER A 123 -29.44 80.64 2.64
N GLU A 124 -28.29 80.32 3.22
CA GLU A 124 -27.59 81.18 4.17
C GLU A 124 -27.09 82.48 3.52
N SER A 125 -26.52 82.39 2.32
CA SER A 125 -26.11 83.55 1.50
C SER A 125 -27.29 84.48 1.17
N THR A 126 -28.43 83.91 0.78
CA THR A 126 -29.68 84.65 0.54
C THR A 126 -30.16 85.35 1.81
N ALA A 127 -30.14 84.64 2.95
CA ALA A 127 -30.52 85.21 4.24
C ALA A 127 -29.58 86.35 4.67
N SER A 128 -28.27 86.23 4.42
CA SER A 128 -27.29 87.29 4.70
C SER A 128 -27.57 88.55 3.88
N THR A 129 -27.75 88.38 2.56
CA THR A 129 -28.09 89.49 1.64
C THR A 129 -29.36 90.23 2.08
N ASN A 130 -30.39 89.48 2.46
CA ASN A 130 -31.65 90.05 2.95
C ASN A 130 -31.46 90.80 4.29
N THR A 131 -30.68 90.24 5.20
CA THR A 131 -30.39 90.87 6.51
C THR A 131 -29.58 92.16 6.34
N GLU A 132 -28.57 92.15 5.46
CA GLU A 132 -27.78 93.34 5.12
C GLU A 132 -28.64 94.44 4.49
N SER A 133 -29.52 94.07 3.56
CA SER A 133 -30.46 95.02 2.92
C SER A 133 -31.40 95.65 3.97
N VAL A 134 -31.91 94.87 4.92
CA VAL A 134 -32.72 95.38 6.03
C VAL A 134 -31.89 96.27 6.94
N ALA A 135 -30.66 95.86 7.29
CA ALA A 135 -29.77 96.65 8.14
C ALA A 135 -29.39 97.99 7.50
N GLU A 136 -29.15 98.03 6.19
CA GLU A 136 -28.89 99.26 5.44
C GLU A 136 -30.08 100.22 5.50
N ILE A 137 -31.31 99.71 5.34
CA ILE A 137 -32.54 100.50 5.49
C ILE A 137 -32.67 101.07 6.91
N VAL A 138 -32.38 100.27 7.94
CA VAL A 138 -32.43 100.67 9.36
C VAL A 138 -31.36 101.71 9.69
N VAL A 139 -30.13 101.53 9.23
CA VAL A 139 -29.02 102.47 9.45
C VAL A 139 -29.27 103.78 8.72
N ALA A 140 -29.74 103.74 7.47
CA ALA A 140 -30.11 104.92 6.69
C ALA A 140 -31.25 105.73 7.37
N THR A 141 -32.21 105.04 8.00
CA THR A 141 -33.27 105.71 8.78
C THR A 141 -32.78 106.30 10.10
N TYR A 142 -31.71 105.77 10.71
CA TYR A 142 -31.21 106.21 12.03
C TYR A 142 -30.07 107.25 11.95
N GLN A 143 -29.18 107.18 10.95
CA GLN A 143 -27.98 108.04 10.84
C GLN A 143 -28.21 109.38 10.11
N GLY A 144 -29.43 109.67 9.66
CA GLY A 144 -29.84 111.04 9.36
C GLY A 144 -29.42 111.62 8.01
N ASP A 145 -29.78 110.95 6.91
CA ASP A 145 -30.02 111.65 5.63
C ASP A 145 -31.52 111.99 5.53
N ASN A 146 -31.84 113.25 5.80
CA ASN A 146 -33.18 113.71 6.17
C ASN A 146 -34.10 114.00 4.95
N THR A 147 -33.88 113.34 3.81
CA THR A 147 -34.76 113.51 2.65
C THR A 147 -35.90 112.49 2.58
N VAL A 148 -35.75 111.26 3.13
CA VAL A 148 -36.87 110.30 3.26
C VAL A 148 -36.59 109.21 4.34
N SER A 149 -36.80 109.49 5.64
CA SER A 149 -37.05 108.41 6.62
C SER A 149 -38.47 107.85 6.44
N SER A 150 -38.70 106.60 6.87
CA SER A 150 -40.01 105.95 6.84
C SER A 150 -41.11 106.74 7.55
N TRP A 151 -40.81 107.30 8.72
CA TRP A 151 -41.76 108.16 9.43
C TRP A 151 -41.86 109.57 8.84
N THR A 152 -40.79 110.15 8.27
CA THR A 152 -40.92 111.41 7.51
C THR A 152 -41.68 111.23 6.20
N TYR A 153 -41.64 110.06 5.55
CA TYR A 153 -42.48 109.76 4.39
C TYR A 153 -43.96 109.76 4.78
N VAL A 154 -44.30 109.08 5.90
CA VAL A 154 -45.65 109.12 6.48
C VAL A 154 -46.04 110.53 6.89
N LEU A 155 -45.18 111.27 7.60
CA LEU A 155 -45.45 112.62 8.13
C LEU A 155 -45.40 113.74 7.08
N ALA A 156 -44.80 113.51 5.90
CA ALA A 156 -44.78 114.44 4.77
C ALA A 156 -46.05 114.35 3.89
N SER A 157 -47.12 113.74 4.40
CA SER A 157 -48.44 113.73 3.77
C SER A 157 -49.05 115.13 3.73
N GLN A 158 -49.67 115.51 2.61
CA GLN A 158 -50.34 116.81 2.46
C GLN A 158 -51.80 116.78 2.97
N ASP A 159 -52.39 115.60 3.13
CA ASP A 159 -53.73 115.39 3.69
C ASP A 159 -53.87 114.08 4.50
N VAL A 160 -55.01 113.92 5.18
CA VAL A 160 -55.31 112.78 6.08
C VAL A 160 -55.45 111.45 5.31
N THR A 161 -55.87 111.49 4.05
CA THR A 161 -56.01 110.29 3.21
C THR A 161 -54.63 109.77 2.82
N GLU A 162 -53.73 110.67 2.45
CA GLU A 162 -52.34 110.37 2.12
C GLU A 162 -51.54 109.89 3.34
N LEU A 163 -51.75 110.50 4.51
CA LEU A 163 -51.17 110.05 5.78
C LEU A 163 -51.52 108.57 6.05
N ASN A 164 -52.81 108.22 5.90
CA ASN A 164 -53.29 106.86 6.16
C ASN A 164 -52.73 105.83 5.17
N GLN A 165 -52.66 106.18 3.88
CA GLN A 165 -52.08 105.31 2.84
C GLN A 165 -50.58 105.06 3.08
N ARG A 166 -49.82 106.11 3.41
CA ARG A 166 -48.38 105.99 3.68
C ARG A 166 -48.11 105.25 4.99
N ALA A 167 -48.91 105.46 6.03
CA ALA A 167 -48.82 104.72 7.29
C ALA A 167 -49.09 103.22 7.09
N SER A 168 -50.14 102.88 6.34
CA SER A 168 -50.46 101.49 5.99
C SER A 168 -49.35 100.83 5.18
N ALA A 169 -48.77 101.55 4.21
CA ALA A 169 -47.65 101.04 3.41
C ALA A 169 -46.40 100.76 4.26
N MET A 170 -46.15 101.59 5.28
CA MET A 170 -45.03 101.38 6.21
C MET A 170 -45.26 100.20 7.15
N GLU A 171 -46.48 100.06 7.69
CA GLU A 171 -46.86 98.90 8.51
C GLU A 171 -46.74 97.59 7.71
N ILE A 172 -47.21 97.59 6.46
CA ILE A 172 -47.05 96.46 5.54
C ILE A 172 -45.56 96.20 5.28
N GLY A 173 -44.75 97.23 5.01
CA GLY A 173 -43.32 97.09 4.75
C GLY A 173 -42.55 96.48 5.94
N SER A 174 -42.82 96.95 7.16
CA SER A 174 -42.24 96.40 8.39
C SER A 174 -42.68 94.95 8.63
N GLY A 175 -43.98 94.66 8.43
CA GLY A 175 -44.50 93.31 8.56
C GLY A 175 -43.91 92.33 7.52
N VAL A 176 -43.65 92.81 6.29
CA VAL A 176 -42.97 92.02 5.26
C VAL A 176 -41.51 91.76 5.64
N GLN A 177 -40.78 92.75 6.18
CA GLN A 177 -39.41 92.55 6.63
C GLN A 177 -39.31 91.54 7.78
N GLU A 178 -40.17 91.66 8.78
CA GLU A 178 -40.23 90.72 9.90
C GLU A 178 -40.58 89.31 9.43
N ALA A 179 -41.52 89.18 8.48
CA ALA A 179 -41.86 87.90 7.87
C ALA A 179 -40.69 87.28 7.08
N VAL A 180 -39.94 88.09 6.32
CA VAL A 180 -38.76 87.62 5.57
C VAL A 180 -37.65 87.13 6.50
N LEU A 181 -37.37 87.86 7.59
CA LEU A 181 -36.36 87.46 8.58
C LEU A 181 -36.79 86.19 9.35
N ALA A 182 -38.03 86.13 9.82
CA ALA A 182 -38.57 84.96 10.49
C ALA A 182 -38.57 83.72 9.57
N GLN A 183 -38.89 83.91 8.28
CA GLN A 183 -38.81 82.84 7.28
C GLN A 183 -37.37 82.40 7.04
N ALA A 184 -36.40 83.32 6.98
CA ALA A 184 -34.99 83.00 6.83
C ALA A 184 -34.44 82.21 8.03
N GLU A 185 -34.81 82.59 9.26
CA GLU A 185 -34.44 81.83 10.46
C GLU A 185 -35.07 80.43 10.48
N ALA A 186 -36.34 80.32 10.11
CA ALA A 186 -37.02 79.03 9.99
C ALA A 186 -36.36 78.13 8.94
N GLU A 187 -35.94 78.67 7.80
CA GLU A 187 -35.19 77.92 6.78
C GLU A 187 -33.80 77.51 7.24
N ARG A 188 -33.05 78.39 7.94
CA ARG A 188 -31.77 78.02 8.57
C ARG A 188 -31.93 76.84 9.54
N ALA A 189 -32.94 76.88 10.40
CA ALA A 189 -33.22 75.80 11.35
C ALA A 189 -33.61 74.49 10.64
N ARG A 190 -34.39 74.57 9.55
CA ARG A 190 -34.75 73.40 8.72
C ARG A 190 -33.52 72.79 8.05
N ASN A 191 -32.66 73.61 7.45
CA ASN A 191 -31.44 73.17 6.78
C ASN A 191 -30.47 72.52 7.76
N ALA A 192 -30.22 73.14 8.92
CA ALA A 192 -29.41 72.56 9.98
C ALA A 192 -29.94 71.19 10.44
N ASN A 193 -31.27 71.04 10.54
CA ASN A 193 -31.87 69.76 10.92
C ASN A 193 -31.76 68.70 9.82
N ARG A 194 -31.93 69.09 8.54
CA ARG A 194 -31.74 68.20 7.38
C ARG A 194 -30.30 67.71 7.29
N GLU A 195 -29.34 68.62 7.41
CA GLU A 195 -27.92 68.29 7.38
C GLU A 195 -27.55 67.36 8.55
N ALA A 196 -28.00 67.65 9.77
CA ALA A 196 -27.73 66.79 10.92
C ALA A 196 -28.30 65.37 10.74
N ARG A 197 -29.51 65.24 10.18
CA ARG A 197 -30.11 63.92 9.87
C ARG A 197 -29.34 63.20 8.77
N GLN A 198 -28.95 63.91 7.72
CA GLN A 198 -28.22 63.31 6.62
C GLN A 198 -26.83 62.87 7.05
N ASN A 199 -26.11 63.69 7.83
CA ASN A 199 -24.83 63.30 8.44
C ASN A 199 -24.95 62.02 9.27
N ALA A 200 -25.99 61.92 10.11
CA ALA A 200 -26.23 60.71 10.89
C ALA A 200 -26.52 59.48 10.01
N ALA A 201 -27.26 59.66 8.92
CA ALA A 201 -27.52 58.59 7.95
C ALA A 201 -26.24 58.16 7.21
N THR A 202 -25.45 59.11 6.72
CA THR A 202 -24.16 58.86 6.05
C THR A 202 -23.20 58.13 6.99
N GLN A 203 -23.08 58.57 8.25
CA GLN A 203 -22.23 57.90 9.24
C GLN A 203 -22.68 56.45 9.48
N ARG A 204 -24.00 56.20 9.60
CA ARG A 204 -24.53 54.85 9.78
C ARG A 204 -24.24 53.96 8.58
N VAL A 205 -24.38 54.47 7.36
CA VAL A 205 -24.07 53.73 6.14
C VAL A 205 -22.57 53.47 6.02
N SER A 206 -21.71 54.42 6.42
CA SER A 206 -20.26 54.21 6.48
C SER A 206 -19.90 53.07 7.42
N THR A 207 -20.49 53.00 8.61
CA THR A 207 -20.27 51.88 9.53
C THR A 207 -20.74 50.55 8.95
N LEU A 208 -21.91 50.52 8.28
CA LEU A 208 -22.38 49.31 7.60
C LEU A 208 -21.43 48.87 6.47
N LYS A 209 -20.81 49.83 5.77
CA LYS A 209 -19.80 49.54 4.73
C LYS A 209 -18.53 48.93 5.35
N ASP A 210 -18.04 49.49 6.45
CA ASP A 210 -16.89 48.93 7.18
C ASP A 210 -17.17 47.51 7.68
N GLU A 211 -18.39 47.26 8.19
CA GLU A 211 -18.84 45.93 8.61
C GLU A 211 -18.91 44.94 7.43
N ALA A 212 -19.42 45.39 6.27
CA ALA A 212 -19.49 44.58 5.06
C ALA A 212 -18.10 44.24 4.50
N ASP A 213 -17.17 45.20 4.48
CA ASP A 213 -15.77 44.97 4.07
C ASP A 213 -15.08 43.94 4.99
N ALA A 214 -15.31 44.04 6.30
CA ALA A 214 -14.79 43.07 7.26
C ALA A 214 -15.40 41.67 7.04
N ALA A 215 -16.70 41.59 6.75
CA ALA A 215 -17.40 40.34 6.49
C ALA A 215 -16.96 39.67 5.17
N GLU A 216 -16.79 40.44 4.09
CA GLU A 216 -16.22 39.98 2.82
C GLU A 216 -14.83 39.39 3.03
N LYS A 217 -13.95 40.11 3.73
CA LYS A 217 -12.59 39.64 4.02
C LYS A 217 -12.60 38.34 4.85
N ALA A 218 -13.47 38.23 5.84
CA ALA A 218 -13.62 37.01 6.62
C ALA A 218 -14.12 35.84 5.77
N ALA A 219 -15.08 36.09 4.86
CA ALA A 219 -15.57 35.08 3.93
C ALA A 219 -14.50 34.63 2.93
N GLN A 220 -13.67 35.55 2.44
CA GLN A 220 -12.53 35.23 1.57
C GLN A 220 -11.53 34.31 2.29
N GLN A 221 -11.16 34.65 3.54
CA GLN A 221 -10.28 33.82 4.36
C GLN A 221 -10.87 32.42 4.62
N ALA A 222 -12.18 32.33 4.88
CA ALA A 222 -12.88 31.06 5.05
C ALA A 222 -12.84 30.21 3.77
N LYS A 223 -13.08 30.83 2.60
CA LYS A 223 -12.99 30.16 1.30
C LYS A 223 -11.57 29.68 1.00
N ASP A 224 -10.55 30.46 1.31
CA ASP A 224 -9.15 30.05 1.11
C ASP A 224 -8.76 28.91 2.04
N THR A 225 -9.20 28.96 3.30
CA THR A 225 -9.00 27.86 4.27
C THR A 225 -9.68 26.57 3.79
N ALA A 226 -10.93 26.66 3.33
CA ALA A 226 -11.66 25.53 2.78
C ALA A 226 -10.97 24.96 1.52
N GLN A 227 -10.41 25.83 0.67
CA GLN A 227 -9.68 25.41 -0.52
C GLN A 227 -8.41 24.64 -0.15
N THR A 228 -7.58 25.17 0.77
CA THR A 228 -6.40 24.45 1.26
C THR A 228 -6.79 23.10 1.84
N LYS A 229 -7.88 23.04 2.62
CA LYS A 229 -8.33 21.78 3.19
C LYS A 229 -8.76 20.77 2.13
N ARG A 230 -9.48 21.21 1.09
CA ARG A 230 -9.87 20.37 -0.05
C ARG A 230 -8.63 19.84 -0.78
N ASP A 231 -7.62 20.69 -1.01
CA ASP A 231 -6.40 20.30 -1.71
C ASP A 231 -5.58 19.27 -0.91
N GLU A 232 -5.46 19.43 0.42
CA GLU A 232 -4.83 18.44 1.30
C GLU A 232 -5.53 17.08 1.24
N VAL A 233 -6.87 17.08 1.33
CA VAL A 233 -7.65 15.84 1.31
C VAL A 233 -7.63 15.18 -0.08
N ALA A 234 -7.64 15.98 -1.15
CA ALA A 234 -7.49 15.47 -2.51
C ALA A 234 -6.14 14.77 -2.71
N GLN A 235 -5.06 15.35 -2.16
CA GLN A 235 -3.74 14.72 -2.18
C GLN A 235 -3.75 13.40 -1.39
N ALA A 236 -4.34 13.39 -0.19
CA ALA A 236 -4.45 12.16 0.62
C ALA A 236 -5.24 11.06 -0.11
N ALA A 237 -6.35 11.41 -0.79
CA ALA A 237 -7.12 10.48 -1.59
C ALA A 237 -6.32 9.92 -2.78
N ALA A 238 -5.54 10.76 -3.46
CA ALA A 238 -4.66 10.31 -4.54
C ALA A 238 -3.55 9.38 -4.03
N THR A 239 -2.96 9.66 -2.87
CA THR A 239 -1.97 8.78 -2.23
C THR A 239 -2.58 7.43 -1.83
N ALA A 240 -3.77 7.43 -1.21
CA ALA A 240 -4.47 6.20 -0.85
C ALA A 240 -4.82 5.36 -2.09
N GLN A 241 -5.24 6.00 -3.18
CA GLN A 241 -5.53 5.33 -4.44
C GLN A 241 -4.26 4.67 -5.02
N SER A 242 -3.15 5.41 -5.05
CA SER A 242 -1.87 4.87 -5.53
C SER A 242 -1.39 3.70 -4.68
N ALA A 243 -1.49 3.79 -3.35
CA ALA A 243 -1.09 2.71 -2.45
C ALA A 243 -1.95 1.46 -2.66
N THR A 244 -3.26 1.64 -2.87
CA THR A 244 -4.18 0.55 -3.20
C THR A 244 -3.76 -0.15 -4.50
N THR A 245 -3.51 0.60 -5.57
CA THR A 245 -3.07 0.02 -6.86
C THR A 245 -1.73 -0.70 -6.74
N THR A 246 -0.75 -0.17 -6.00
CA THR A 246 0.52 -0.86 -5.76
C THR A 246 0.32 -2.18 -4.99
N LEU A 247 -0.60 -2.23 -4.03
CA LEU A 247 -0.92 -3.47 -3.31
C LEU A 247 -1.66 -4.48 -4.19
N GLU A 248 -2.56 -4.02 -5.07
CA GLU A 248 -3.20 -4.88 -6.08
C GLU A 248 -2.18 -5.52 -7.02
N GLU A 249 -1.24 -4.72 -7.54
CA GLU A 249 -0.15 -5.20 -8.40
C GLU A 249 0.74 -6.21 -7.68
N ARG A 250 1.14 -5.91 -6.43
CA ARG A 250 1.95 -6.82 -5.61
C ARG A 250 1.21 -8.12 -5.31
N LYS A 251 -0.10 -8.06 -5.06
CA LYS A 251 -0.92 -9.25 -4.86
C LYS A 251 -0.96 -10.11 -6.12
N ALA A 252 -1.20 -9.50 -7.28
CA ALA A 252 -1.24 -10.21 -8.56
C ALA A 252 0.12 -10.87 -8.90
N ASP A 253 1.24 -10.19 -8.60
CA ASP A 253 2.58 -10.76 -8.77
C ASP A 253 2.83 -11.97 -7.85
N LEU A 254 2.44 -11.88 -6.57
CA LEU A 254 2.52 -13.00 -5.64
C LEU A 254 1.63 -14.18 -6.05
N GLU A 255 0.42 -13.93 -6.55
CA GLU A 255 -0.47 -14.97 -7.10
C GLU A 255 0.16 -15.66 -8.32
N ALA A 256 0.82 -14.89 -9.20
CA ALA A 256 1.55 -15.44 -10.35
C ALA A 256 2.76 -16.29 -9.91
N GLN A 257 3.53 -15.82 -8.93
CA GLN A 257 4.63 -16.60 -8.34
C GLN A 257 4.13 -17.89 -7.69
N GLN A 258 2.98 -17.84 -7.01
CA GLN A 258 2.38 -19.02 -6.40
C GLN A 258 1.96 -20.05 -7.46
N ALA A 259 1.35 -19.60 -8.55
CA ALA A 259 0.98 -20.46 -9.67
C ALA A 259 2.22 -21.08 -10.35
N GLN A 260 3.30 -20.31 -10.51
CA GLN A 260 4.56 -20.83 -11.05
C GLN A 260 5.18 -21.88 -10.13
N ALA A 261 5.23 -21.63 -8.81
CA ALA A 261 5.74 -22.60 -7.85
C ALA A 261 4.90 -23.89 -7.80
N ALA A 262 3.59 -23.80 -8.05
CA ALA A 262 2.73 -24.99 -8.22
C ALA A 262 3.03 -25.76 -9.51
N ALA A 263 3.27 -25.06 -10.62
CA ALA A 263 3.66 -25.69 -11.88
C ALA A 263 5.05 -26.37 -11.77
N ASP A 264 6.00 -25.74 -11.07
CA ASP A 264 7.33 -26.28 -10.84
C ASP A 264 7.26 -27.57 -9.98
N GLU A 265 6.43 -27.58 -8.93
CA GLU A 265 6.18 -28.78 -8.11
C GLU A 265 5.59 -29.93 -8.96
N GLU A 266 4.60 -29.64 -9.80
CA GLU A 266 3.96 -30.63 -10.66
C GLU A 266 4.96 -31.19 -11.71
N ALA A 267 5.79 -30.32 -12.29
CA ALA A 267 6.82 -30.73 -13.25
C ALA A 267 7.91 -31.61 -12.61
N ALA A 268 8.34 -31.27 -11.40
CA ALA A 268 9.27 -32.08 -10.61
C ALA A 268 8.65 -33.44 -10.26
N ALA A 269 7.40 -33.46 -9.78
CA ALA A 269 6.66 -34.69 -9.48
C ALA A 269 6.49 -35.60 -10.71
N ALA A 270 6.18 -35.03 -11.88
CA ALA A 270 6.07 -35.76 -13.13
C ALA A 270 7.41 -36.37 -13.58
N THR A 271 8.52 -35.65 -13.35
CA THR A 271 9.88 -36.14 -13.63
C THR A 271 10.24 -37.32 -12.73
N ILE A 272 9.99 -37.21 -11.43
CA ILE A 272 10.17 -38.30 -10.46
C ILE A 272 9.36 -39.53 -10.89
N ALA A 273 8.07 -39.37 -11.19
CA ALA A 273 7.19 -40.47 -11.60
C ALA A 273 7.67 -41.17 -12.89
N LYS A 274 8.18 -40.41 -13.86
CA LYS A 274 8.73 -40.94 -15.12
C LYS A 274 10.01 -41.75 -14.88
N ILE A 275 10.89 -41.27 -14.01
CA ILE A 275 12.11 -41.99 -13.62
C ILE A 275 11.75 -43.28 -12.87
N ASP A 276 10.80 -43.22 -11.94
CA ASP A 276 10.32 -44.37 -11.16
C ASP A 276 9.64 -45.44 -12.03
N GLU A 277 8.96 -45.04 -13.12
CA GLU A 277 8.40 -45.96 -14.12
C GLU A 277 9.50 -46.62 -14.97
N ALA A 278 10.49 -45.86 -15.43
CA ALA A 278 11.60 -46.39 -16.23
C ALA A 278 12.44 -47.41 -15.43
N ASN A 279 12.64 -47.16 -14.14
CA ASN A 279 13.36 -48.06 -13.24
C ASN A 279 12.61 -49.39 -13.01
N ARG A 280 11.28 -49.39 -13.07
CA ARG A 280 10.46 -50.62 -12.94
C ARG A 280 10.57 -51.59 -14.14
N GLY A 281 11.08 -51.16 -15.29
CA GLY A 281 11.12 -51.96 -16.53
C GLY A 281 12.36 -52.84 -16.76
N THR A 282 13.35 -52.88 -15.85
CA THR A 282 14.70 -53.42 -16.13
C THR A 282 15.18 -54.56 -15.20
N SER A 283 14.29 -55.29 -14.55
CA SER A 283 14.66 -56.35 -13.60
C SER A 283 15.05 -57.70 -14.25
N ALA A 284 16.29 -58.16 -14.04
CA ALA A 284 16.79 -59.52 -14.28
C ALA A 284 17.00 -60.28 -12.94
N PRO A 285 16.92 -61.62 -12.88
CA PRO A 285 16.89 -62.36 -11.61
C PRO A 285 18.29 -62.62 -11.01
N ALA A 286 18.39 -62.61 -9.68
CA ALA A 286 19.59 -62.92 -8.89
C ALA A 286 19.26 -63.84 -7.67
N PRO A 287 20.25 -64.50 -7.03
CA PRO A 287 20.13 -65.87 -6.51
C PRO A 287 20.13 -66.08 -4.97
N ALA A 288 19.61 -67.27 -4.60
CA ALA A 288 19.82 -68.14 -3.41
C ALA A 288 19.80 -67.55 -1.98
N ALA A 289 18.65 -67.75 -1.31
CA ALA A 289 18.36 -67.39 0.08
C ALA A 289 19.09 -68.25 1.14
N ALA A 290 19.47 -67.61 2.26
CA ALA A 290 19.91 -68.26 3.51
C ALA A 290 18.71 -68.60 4.43
N SER A 291 18.72 -69.78 5.05
CA SER A 291 17.57 -70.37 5.77
C SER A 291 17.56 -70.18 7.30
N ASP A 292 18.41 -69.31 7.86
CA ASP A 292 18.58 -69.16 9.33
C ASP A 292 18.62 -67.67 9.74
N LEU A 293 17.48 -66.98 9.53
CA LEU A 293 17.29 -65.55 9.85
C LEU A 293 16.21 -65.32 10.93
N GLY A 294 16.05 -66.22 11.89
CA GLY A 294 15.06 -66.12 12.97
C GLY A 294 13.63 -66.48 12.54
N GLY A 295 12.73 -66.68 13.52
CA GLY A 295 11.36 -67.18 13.30
C GLY A 295 10.26 -66.10 13.13
N GLY A 296 10.58 -64.83 13.34
CA GLY A 296 9.63 -63.71 13.23
C GLY A 296 9.32 -63.30 11.78
N SER A 297 8.33 -62.43 11.56
CA SER A 297 7.96 -61.92 10.23
C SER A 297 9.05 -61.04 9.59
N ILE A 298 9.88 -60.40 10.41
CA ILE A 298 11.12 -59.72 10.01
C ILE A 298 12.31 -60.56 10.48
N GLY A 299 13.18 -60.93 9.56
CA GLY A 299 14.40 -61.67 9.85
C GLY A 299 15.60 -60.80 10.22
N HIS A 300 16.57 -61.39 10.93
CA HIS A 300 17.80 -60.70 11.31
C HIS A 300 18.78 -60.54 10.14
N PRO A 301 19.64 -59.50 10.14
CA PRO A 301 20.43 -59.11 8.98
C PRO A 301 21.69 -59.96 8.75
N ILE A 302 22.10 -60.79 9.72
CA ILE A 302 23.32 -61.64 9.63
C ILE A 302 23.03 -63.03 10.17
N ALA A 303 23.69 -64.08 9.65
CA ALA A 303 23.49 -65.44 10.15
C ALA A 303 24.29 -65.72 11.44
N GLY A 304 23.79 -66.64 12.27
CA GLY A 304 24.45 -67.08 13.51
C GLY A 304 24.11 -66.26 14.75
N PRO A 305 24.81 -66.49 15.89
CA PRO A 305 24.50 -65.83 17.15
C PRO A 305 24.67 -64.30 17.08
N LEU A 306 23.61 -63.58 17.43
CA LEU A 306 23.62 -62.12 17.44
C LEU A 306 24.33 -61.60 18.70
N THR A 307 25.33 -60.73 18.52
CA THR A 307 25.99 -60.02 19.62
C THR A 307 25.80 -58.52 19.40
N VAL A 308 25.05 -57.87 20.30
CA VAL A 308 24.80 -56.42 20.24
C VAL A 308 26.04 -55.66 20.71
N ALA A 309 26.60 -54.86 19.81
CA ALA A 309 27.68 -53.92 20.12
C ALA A 309 27.13 -52.61 20.69
N SER A 310 26.03 -52.11 20.13
CA SER A 310 25.31 -50.93 20.62
C SER A 310 23.80 -51.09 20.42
N PRO A 311 22.99 -50.93 21.48
CA PRO A 311 21.53 -51.05 21.38
C PRO A 311 20.89 -49.82 20.75
N PHE A 312 19.62 -49.95 20.35
CA PHE A 312 18.75 -48.84 19.97
C PHE A 312 18.51 -47.87 21.14
N GLY A 313 18.28 -46.59 20.84
CA GLY A 313 17.87 -45.58 21.81
C GLY A 313 18.84 -44.40 21.95
N TYR A 314 18.51 -43.46 22.84
CA TYR A 314 19.34 -42.27 23.05
C TYR A 314 20.67 -42.63 23.70
N ARG A 315 21.76 -42.26 23.03
CA ARG A 315 23.13 -42.45 23.52
C ARG A 315 24.01 -41.25 23.19
N ILE A 316 25.12 -41.12 23.91
CA ILE A 316 26.19 -40.20 23.52
C ILE A 316 26.85 -40.76 22.26
N HIS A 317 26.79 -40.01 21.18
CA HIS A 317 27.30 -40.41 19.88
C HIS A 317 28.83 -40.55 19.95
N PRO A 318 29.41 -41.71 19.59
CA PRO A 318 30.83 -42.01 19.85
C PRO A 318 31.80 -41.13 19.05
N ILE A 319 31.35 -40.54 17.94
CA ILE A 319 32.16 -39.67 17.09
C ILE A 319 31.98 -38.17 17.42
N THR A 320 30.76 -37.72 17.69
CA THR A 320 30.44 -36.29 17.86
C THR A 320 30.32 -35.86 19.32
N GLY A 321 30.16 -36.80 20.26
CA GLY A 321 30.04 -36.54 21.70
C GLY A 321 28.67 -36.00 22.15
N GLU A 322 27.69 -35.89 21.24
CA GLU A 322 26.35 -35.36 21.52
C GLU A 322 25.33 -36.47 21.82
N SER A 323 24.33 -36.19 22.64
CA SER A 323 23.19 -37.10 22.84
C SER A 323 22.34 -37.16 21.57
N ARG A 324 22.33 -38.31 20.89
CA ARG A 324 21.55 -38.55 19.68
C ARG A 324 20.81 -39.88 19.77
N LEU A 325 19.68 -39.97 19.08
CA LEU A 325 18.97 -41.24 18.92
C LEU A 325 19.83 -42.16 18.04
N HIS A 326 20.10 -43.36 18.53
CA HIS A 326 20.57 -44.46 17.71
C HIS A 326 19.35 -45.18 17.14
N ALA A 327 19.06 -44.93 15.87
CA ALA A 327 17.83 -45.34 15.20
C ALA A 327 17.80 -46.82 14.76
N GLY A 328 18.81 -47.59 15.17
CA GLY A 328 18.93 -49.02 14.87
C GLY A 328 19.74 -49.77 15.94
N VAL A 329 20.13 -50.99 15.61
CA VAL A 329 21.02 -51.84 16.41
C VAL A 329 22.35 -52.05 15.70
N ASP A 330 23.46 -51.96 16.44
CA ASP A 330 24.79 -52.30 15.94
C ASP A 330 25.11 -53.75 16.36
N LEU A 331 25.32 -54.64 15.39
CA LEU A 331 25.65 -56.04 15.59
C LEU A 331 27.11 -56.32 15.22
N VAL A 332 27.82 -57.07 16.07
CA VAL A 332 29.21 -57.47 15.82
C VAL A 332 29.27 -58.37 14.58
N ALA A 333 29.99 -57.93 13.56
CA ALA A 333 30.24 -58.69 12.34
C ALA A 333 31.59 -58.30 11.73
N SER A 334 32.33 -59.29 11.22
CA SER A 334 33.62 -59.03 10.58
C SER A 334 33.42 -58.46 9.17
N THR A 335 34.40 -57.71 8.66
CA THR A 335 34.40 -57.28 7.25
C THR A 335 34.23 -58.47 6.33
N GLY A 336 33.33 -58.36 5.36
CA GLY A 336 33.01 -59.43 4.41
C GLY A 336 31.89 -60.36 4.87
N THR A 337 31.40 -60.28 6.11
CA THR A 337 30.23 -61.04 6.56
C THR A 337 29.00 -60.64 5.71
N PRO A 338 28.32 -61.59 5.05
CA PRO A 338 27.11 -61.28 4.27
C PRO A 338 26.01 -60.69 5.14
N GLN A 339 25.36 -59.64 4.64
CA GLN A 339 24.12 -59.10 5.18
C GLN A 339 22.96 -59.54 4.29
N TYR A 340 21.87 -59.95 4.92
CA TYR A 340 20.73 -60.56 4.26
C TYR A 340 19.47 -59.71 4.36
N ALA A 341 18.62 -59.78 3.34
CA ALA A 341 17.29 -59.19 3.38
C ALA A 341 16.45 -59.89 4.46
N GLY A 342 15.97 -59.13 5.45
CA GLY A 342 15.10 -59.61 6.52
C GLY A 342 13.67 -59.88 6.06
N VAL A 343 13.25 -59.35 4.92
CA VAL A 343 11.91 -59.50 4.32
C VAL A 343 12.02 -59.56 2.80
N ASP A 344 10.98 -60.08 2.15
CA ASP A 344 10.81 -59.90 0.69
C ASP A 344 10.59 -58.40 0.41
N GLY A 345 11.17 -57.86 -0.64
CA GLY A 345 11.00 -56.44 -0.93
C GLY A 345 11.77 -55.92 -2.12
N THR A 346 11.69 -54.61 -2.31
CA THR A 346 12.46 -53.89 -3.34
C THR A 346 13.60 -53.12 -2.68
N VAL A 347 14.79 -53.26 -3.26
CA VAL A 347 16.03 -52.65 -2.80
C VAL A 347 16.12 -51.21 -3.27
N THR A 348 16.55 -50.32 -2.38
CA THR A 348 17.12 -49.02 -2.74
C THR A 348 18.52 -48.91 -2.17
N THR A 349 19.54 -48.81 -3.01
CA THR A 349 20.93 -48.62 -2.56
C THR A 349 21.21 -47.14 -2.38
N PHE A 350 22.01 -46.78 -1.39
CA PHE A 350 22.41 -45.39 -1.15
C PHE A 350 23.83 -45.34 -0.59
N SER A 351 24.42 -44.14 -0.58
CA SER A 351 25.66 -43.88 0.13
C SER A 351 25.65 -42.49 0.75
N ASN A 352 25.97 -42.38 2.04
CA ASN A 352 26.08 -41.08 2.71
C ASN A 352 27.18 -41.10 3.80
N SER A 353 27.50 -39.93 4.36
CA SER A 353 28.57 -39.78 5.35
C SER A 353 28.33 -40.53 6.65
N SER A 354 27.07 -40.79 7.03
CA SER A 354 26.69 -41.47 8.27
C SER A 354 26.66 -42.98 8.09
N CYS A 355 25.81 -43.48 7.21
CA CYS A 355 25.57 -44.90 6.94
C CYS A 355 26.68 -45.54 6.08
N GLY A 356 27.46 -44.75 5.33
CA GLY A 356 28.34 -45.29 4.30
C GLY A 356 27.51 -45.91 3.19
N ASN A 357 27.98 -47.01 2.61
CA ASN A 357 27.19 -47.74 1.63
C ASN A 357 26.04 -48.45 2.35
N GLY A 358 24.82 -48.11 1.97
CA GLY A 358 23.61 -48.62 2.59
C GLY A 358 22.63 -49.22 1.59
N VAL A 359 21.69 -49.99 2.13
CA VAL A 359 20.55 -50.58 1.42
C VAL A 359 19.30 -50.32 2.24
N PHE A 360 18.24 -49.84 1.60
CA PHE A 360 16.88 -49.99 2.09
C PHE A 360 16.23 -51.19 1.40
N VAL A 361 15.46 -51.98 2.15
CA VAL A 361 14.54 -52.98 1.60
C VAL A 361 13.13 -52.55 1.98
N ASN A 362 12.34 -52.15 0.98
CA ASN A 362 10.93 -51.86 1.16
C ASN A 362 10.14 -53.17 1.17
N GLY A 363 9.70 -53.59 2.35
CA GLY A 363 8.95 -54.83 2.58
C GLY A 363 7.44 -54.70 2.34
N GLY A 364 6.95 -53.51 1.98
CA GLY A 364 5.52 -53.27 1.79
C GLY A 364 4.74 -53.39 3.10
N ILE A 365 3.59 -54.06 3.06
CA ILE A 365 2.70 -54.25 4.22
C ILE A 365 2.93 -55.64 4.83
N ILE A 366 3.42 -55.68 6.06
CA ILE A 366 3.64 -56.90 6.86
C ILE A 366 2.82 -56.77 8.14
N ASP A 367 1.99 -57.77 8.43
CA ASP A 367 1.09 -57.79 9.60
C ASP A 367 0.23 -56.51 9.75
N GLY A 368 -0.13 -55.89 8.62
CA GLY A 368 -0.95 -54.67 8.56
C GLY A 368 -0.18 -53.35 8.74
N GLN A 369 1.16 -53.39 8.76
CA GLN A 369 2.01 -52.21 8.92
C GLN A 369 2.97 -52.06 7.75
N SER A 370 3.26 -50.82 7.34
CA SER A 370 4.30 -50.54 6.34
C SER A 370 5.68 -50.74 6.95
N VAL A 371 6.52 -51.58 6.33
CA VAL A 371 7.85 -51.94 6.84
C VAL A 371 8.93 -51.59 5.82
N ILE A 372 9.94 -50.83 6.26
CA ILE A 372 11.19 -50.60 5.54
C ILE A 372 12.34 -50.99 6.46
N LEU A 373 13.30 -51.72 5.91
CA LEU A 373 14.52 -52.12 6.63
C LEU A 373 15.71 -51.37 6.08
N ALA A 374 16.58 -50.83 6.95
CA ALA A 374 17.82 -50.17 6.54
C ALA A 374 19.03 -50.98 6.98
N TYR A 375 20.04 -51.05 6.11
CA TYR A 375 21.29 -51.76 6.33
C TYR A 375 22.44 -50.82 6.00
N CYS A 376 23.38 -50.66 6.91
CA CYS A 376 24.45 -49.69 6.80
C CYS A 376 25.84 -50.32 6.91
N HIS A 377 26.85 -49.49 6.62
CA HIS A 377 28.27 -49.76 6.72
C HIS A 377 28.75 -50.88 5.79
N LEU A 378 28.11 -51.08 4.64
CA LEU A 378 28.50 -52.12 3.69
C LEU A 378 29.87 -51.82 3.07
N SER A 379 30.69 -52.84 2.88
CA SER A 379 31.91 -52.75 2.05
C SER A 379 31.56 -52.73 0.56
N GLN A 380 30.51 -53.47 0.17
CA GLN A 380 29.96 -53.49 -1.18
C GLN A 380 28.47 -53.88 -1.15
N HIS A 381 27.72 -53.36 -2.12
CA HIS A 381 26.39 -53.85 -2.46
C HIS A 381 26.50 -55.18 -3.22
N SER A 382 25.62 -56.13 -2.90
CA SER A 382 25.54 -57.43 -3.63
C SER A 382 24.33 -57.52 -4.56
N VAL A 383 23.46 -56.50 -4.50
CA VAL A 383 22.27 -56.32 -5.33
C VAL A 383 22.26 -54.90 -5.89
N PRO A 384 21.77 -54.70 -7.12
CA PRO A 384 21.62 -53.35 -7.67
C PRO A 384 20.42 -52.63 -7.05
N ASP A 385 20.42 -51.30 -7.19
CA ASP A 385 19.25 -50.47 -6.89
C ASP A 385 18.02 -50.93 -7.69
N GLY A 386 16.84 -50.92 -7.06
CA GLY A 386 15.58 -51.37 -7.66
C GLY A 386 15.39 -52.88 -7.75
N ALA A 387 16.37 -53.69 -7.31
CA ALA A 387 16.24 -55.15 -7.33
C ALA A 387 15.12 -55.64 -6.40
N THR A 388 14.33 -56.60 -6.85
CA THR A 388 13.49 -57.39 -5.93
C THR A 388 14.34 -58.47 -5.27
N VAL A 389 14.22 -58.57 -3.96
CA VAL A 389 14.90 -59.58 -3.14
C VAL A 389 13.86 -60.38 -2.36
N SER A 390 14.16 -61.65 -2.12
CA SER A 390 13.48 -62.48 -1.15
C SER A 390 14.20 -62.39 0.20
N ARG A 391 13.46 -62.63 1.28
CA ARG A 391 14.05 -62.82 2.60
C ARG A 391 15.14 -63.90 2.51
N GLY A 392 16.31 -63.57 3.04
CA GLY A 392 17.49 -64.45 2.98
C GLY A 392 18.46 -64.13 1.84
N ASP A 393 18.09 -63.27 0.88
CA ASP A 393 19.00 -62.89 -0.19
C ASP A 393 20.12 -61.99 0.33
N THR A 394 21.33 -62.20 -0.18
CA THR A 394 22.48 -61.35 0.21
C THR A 394 22.37 -60.00 -0.46
N ILE A 395 22.21 -58.95 0.34
CA ILE A 395 22.07 -57.57 -0.15
C ILE A 395 23.39 -56.79 -0.14
N GLY A 396 24.36 -57.24 0.64
CA GLY A 396 25.65 -56.57 0.76
C GLY A 396 26.60 -57.35 1.67
N LEU A 397 27.85 -56.89 1.71
CA LEU A 397 28.85 -57.44 2.63
C LEU A 397 29.18 -56.40 3.69
N THR A 398 29.27 -56.82 4.94
CA THR A 398 29.66 -55.99 6.08
C THR A 398 31.01 -55.31 5.81
N GLY A 399 31.12 -54.04 6.19
CA GLY A 399 32.32 -53.24 6.05
C GLY A 399 32.44 -52.23 7.19
N MET A 400 33.05 -51.09 6.88
CA MET A 400 33.29 -49.98 7.82
C MET A 400 33.17 -48.64 7.06
N THR A 401 32.25 -48.56 6.11
CA THR A 401 32.03 -47.32 5.33
C THR A 401 31.18 -46.33 6.12
N GLY A 402 31.33 -45.03 5.87
CA GLY A 402 30.62 -43.99 6.61
C GLY A 402 31.13 -43.76 8.03
N GLY A 403 30.24 -43.37 8.93
CA GLY A 403 30.52 -43.03 10.33
C GLY A 403 30.66 -44.24 11.27
N ALA A 404 31.49 -45.22 10.90
CA ALA A 404 31.74 -46.43 11.68
C ALA A 404 33.08 -46.39 12.43
N THR A 405 33.12 -46.84 13.69
CA THR A 405 34.35 -46.95 14.50
C THR A 405 35.08 -48.29 14.36
N GLY A 406 34.47 -49.24 13.67
CA GLY A 406 34.97 -50.60 13.40
C GLY A 406 33.96 -51.38 12.55
N PRO A 407 34.34 -52.53 11.96
CA PRO A 407 33.41 -53.34 11.19
C PRO A 407 32.23 -53.85 12.05
N HIS A 408 31.01 -53.55 11.59
CA HIS A 408 29.76 -53.99 12.23
C HIS A 408 28.58 -53.84 11.25
N VAL A 409 27.44 -54.44 11.59
CA VAL A 409 26.17 -54.19 10.90
C VAL A 409 25.39 -53.17 11.69
N HIS A 410 24.97 -52.09 11.04
CA HIS A 410 23.95 -51.20 11.60
C HIS A 410 22.62 -51.48 10.87
N PHE A 411 21.61 -51.88 11.64
CA PHE A 411 20.32 -52.35 11.13
C PHE A 411 19.17 -51.56 11.76
N GLU A 412 18.32 -50.98 10.92
CA GLU A 412 17.15 -50.21 11.34
C GLU A 412 15.85 -50.87 10.84
N VAL A 413 14.79 -50.74 11.63
CA VAL A 413 13.45 -51.20 11.30
C VAL A 413 12.50 -50.00 11.39
N ILE A 414 11.94 -49.60 10.25
CA ILE A 414 11.05 -48.46 10.13
C ILE A 414 9.63 -49.01 9.91
N VAL A 415 8.74 -48.77 10.87
CA VAL A 415 7.35 -49.22 10.84
C VAL A 415 6.41 -48.02 10.78
N ASN A 416 5.59 -47.92 9.74
CA ASN A 416 4.67 -46.80 9.49
C ASN A 416 5.36 -45.42 9.60
N GLY A 417 6.63 -45.33 9.16
CA GLY A 417 7.42 -44.10 9.18
C GLY A 417 8.08 -43.77 10.52
N SER A 418 8.10 -44.70 11.49
CA SER A 418 8.82 -44.52 12.77
C SER A 418 9.80 -45.67 13.02
N GLU A 419 11.00 -45.33 13.48
CA GLU A 419 12.02 -46.32 13.85
C GLU A 419 11.67 -47.01 15.17
N ILE A 420 11.80 -48.33 15.19
CA ILE A 420 11.58 -49.16 16.38
C ILE A 420 12.87 -49.91 16.75
N ASP A 421 12.97 -50.35 18.01
CA ASP A 421 14.07 -51.20 18.46
C ASP A 421 14.02 -52.56 17.75
N PRO A 422 14.99 -52.92 16.90
CA PRO A 422 15.00 -54.21 16.21
C PRO A 422 15.06 -55.40 17.18
N MET A 423 15.67 -55.23 18.36
CA MET A 423 15.78 -56.29 19.38
C MET A 423 14.45 -56.56 20.11
N SER A 424 13.40 -55.78 19.84
CA SER A 424 12.05 -56.03 20.35
C SER A 424 11.24 -57.00 19.48
N LEU A 425 11.73 -57.33 18.28
CA LEU A 425 11.06 -58.20 17.34
C LEU A 425 11.17 -59.68 17.75
N SER A 426 10.14 -60.46 17.46
CA SER A 426 10.06 -61.88 17.84
C SER A 426 11.10 -62.79 17.17
N GLY A 427 11.83 -62.29 16.17
CA GLY A 427 12.86 -63.02 15.43
C GLY A 427 14.30 -62.72 15.84
N PHE A 428 14.53 -61.86 16.85
CA PHE A 428 15.85 -61.34 17.24
C PHE A 428 16.29 -61.77 18.65
#